data_AF-A0A2A2TL46-F1
#
_entry.id   AF-A0A2A2TL46-F1
#
_cell.length_a   1.000
_cell.length_b   1.000
_cell.length_c   1.000
_cell.angle_alpha   90.00
_cell.angle_beta   90.00
_cell.angle_gamma   90.00
#
_symmetry.space_group_name_H-M   'P 1'
#
loop_
_entity.id
_entity.type
_entity.pdbx_description
1 polymer ?
#
loop_
_entity_poly.entity_id
_entity_poly.type
_entity_poly.pdbx_seq_one_letter_code
_entity_poly.pdbx_strand_id
1 'polypeptide(L)' 'MLYKSNQDLPAEIRTRFSEDCQDIYRAAFNSAIHWYGEPIRSHQVALSAVRMQSAMHKTPVL' A
#
# COMPACT_ATOMS: atom_id res chain seq x y z
N MET A 1 -0.69 -14.68 -0.10
CA MET A 1 -2.01 -14.45 0.54
C MET A 1 -2.48 -13.06 0.13
N LEU A 2 -3.71 -12.92 -0.38
CA LEU A 2 -4.28 -11.62 -0.74
C LEU A 2 -4.96 -10.99 0.49
N TYR A 3 -4.82 -9.69 0.67
CA TYR A 3 -5.52 -8.93 1.69
C TYR A 3 -6.94 -8.62 1.21
N LYS A 4 -7.97 -9.07 1.96
CA LYS A 4 -9.37 -8.87 1.57
C LYS A 4 -9.90 -7.52 2.06
N SER A 5 -9.44 -7.09 3.22
CA SER A 5 -9.81 -5.85 3.88
C SER A 5 -8.57 -5.18 4.48
N ASN A 6 -8.71 -3.92 4.89
CA ASN A 6 -7.63 -3.21 5.57
C ASN A 6 -7.32 -3.81 6.96
N GLN A 7 -8.26 -4.54 7.57
CA GLN A 7 -8.02 -5.26 8.83
C GLN A 7 -7.07 -6.45 8.68
N ASP A 8 -6.92 -6.97 7.45
CA ASP A 8 -5.99 -8.07 7.16
C ASP A 8 -4.54 -7.58 6.97
N LEU A 9 -4.33 -6.26 6.87
CA LEU A 9 -3.00 -5.68 6.68
C LEU A 9 -2.11 -5.90 7.91
N PRO A 10 -0.77 -5.93 7.72
CA PRO A 10 0.17 -6.01 8.83
C PRO A 10 -0.08 -4.89 9.83
N ALA A 11 0.05 -5.19 11.12
CA ALA A 11 -0.27 -4.24 12.19
C ALA A 11 0.45 -2.89 12.01
N GLU A 12 1.72 -2.91 11.61
CA GLU A 12 2.49 -1.69 11.32
C GLU A 12 1.84 -0.82 10.22
N ILE A 13 1.25 -1.43 9.19
CA ILE A 13 0.59 -0.71 8.10
C ILE A 13 -0.72 -0.08 8.60
N ARG A 14 -1.49 -0.84 9.40
CA ARG A 14 -2.77 -0.36 9.97
C ARG A 14 -2.60 0.80 10.94
N THR A 15 -1.53 0.79 11.74
CA THR A 15 -1.30 1.86 12.74
C THR A 15 -0.59 3.07 12.17
N ARG A 16 0.18 2.91 11.09
CA ARG A 16 1.00 3.98 10.50
C ARG A 16 0.26 4.83 9.47
N PHE A 17 -0.72 4.27 8.78
CA PHE A 17 -1.35 4.90 7.62
C PHE A 17 -2.83 5.21 7.85
N SER A 18 -3.34 6.29 7.22
CA SER A 18 -4.78 6.55 7.12
C SER A 18 -5.49 5.46 6.31
N GLU A 19 -6.81 5.36 6.40
CA GLU A 19 -7.59 4.37 5.63
C GLU A 19 -7.34 4.46 4.11
N ASP A 20 -7.31 5.67 3.53
CA ASP A 20 -7.01 5.85 2.11
C ASP A 20 -5.63 5.29 1.72
N CYS A 21 -4.62 5.51 2.58
CA CYS A 21 -3.28 4.97 2.35
C CYS A 21 -3.25 3.44 2.51
N GLN A 22 -4.06 2.89 3.42
CA GLN A 22 -4.22 1.44 3.59
C GLN A 22 -4.89 0.81 2.36
N ASP A 23 -5.87 1.47 1.75
CA ASP A 23 -6.53 1.00 0.53
C ASP A 23 -5.57 0.94 -0.66
N ILE A 24 -4.75 1.98 -0.83
CA ILE A 24 -3.71 2.02 -1.86
C ILE A 24 -2.67 0.92 -1.60
N TYR A 25 -2.23 0.77 -0.36
CA TYR A 25 -1.30 -0.28 0.03
C TYR A 25 -1.85 -1.66 -0.32
N ARG A 26 -3.10 -1.94 0.07
CA ARG A 26 -3.78 -3.21 -0.18
C ARG A 26 -3.91 -3.51 -1.66
N ALA A 27 -4.35 -2.54 -2.46
CA ALA A 27 -4.51 -2.69 -3.90
C ALA A 27 -3.16 -2.94 -4.60
N ALA A 28 -2.12 -2.20 -4.23
CA ALA A 28 -0.78 -2.35 -4.78
C ALA A 28 -0.13 -3.68 -4.37
N PHE A 29 -0.26 -4.09 -3.11
CA PHE A 29 0.24 -5.38 -2.64
C PHE A 29 -0.44 -6.54 -3.36
N ASN A 30 -1.78 -6.53 -3.44
CA ASN A 30 -2.54 -7.60 -4.08
C ASN A 30 -2.21 -7.71 -5.57
N SER A 31 -2.01 -6.58 -6.25
CA SER A 31 -1.53 -6.56 -7.63
C SER A 31 -0.12 -7.14 -7.74
N ALA A 32 0.80 -6.71 -6.88
CA ALA A 32 2.19 -7.14 -6.92
C ALA A 32 2.36 -8.63 -6.60
N ILE A 33 1.63 -9.16 -5.61
CA ILE A 33 1.73 -10.59 -5.26
C ILE A 33 1.12 -11.48 -6.33
N HIS A 34 0.10 -11.00 -7.05
CA HIS A 34 -0.46 -11.70 -8.20
C HIS A 34 0.56 -11.86 -9.34
N TRP A 35 1.34 -10.80 -9.63
CA TRP A 35 2.32 -10.82 -10.72
C TRP A 35 3.67 -11.44 -10.35
N TYR A 36 4.19 -11.13 -9.16
CA TYR A 36 5.55 -11.49 -8.78
C TYR A 36 5.61 -12.76 -7.92
N GLY A 37 4.53 -13.15 -7.25
CA GLY A 37 4.52 -14.28 -6.32
C GLY A 37 5.42 -14.11 -5.08
N GLU A 38 6.06 -12.95 -4.91
CA GLU A 38 7.05 -12.69 -3.87
C GLU A 38 6.53 -11.66 -2.84
N PRO A 39 6.27 -12.05 -1.58
CA PRO A 39 5.72 -11.16 -0.56
C PRO A 39 6.60 -9.96 -0.24
N ILE A 40 7.91 -10.14 -0.10
CA ILE A 40 8.84 -9.07 0.29
C ILE A 40 8.83 -7.96 -0.77
N ARG A 41 9.00 -8.33 -2.04
CA ARG A 41 8.88 -7.40 -3.17
C ARG A 41 7.51 -6.73 -3.25
N SER A 42 6.43 -7.47 -2.97
CA SER A 42 5.07 -6.94 -3.00
C SER A 42 4.83 -5.87 -1.93
N HIS A 43 5.41 -6.04 -0.73
CA HIS A 43 5.39 -5.00 0.31
C HIS A 43 6.17 -3.75 -0.11
N GLN A 44 7.32 -3.91 -0.78
CA GLN A 44 8.10 -2.78 -1.28
C GLN A 44 7.32 -1.97 -2.34
N VAL A 45 6.65 -2.66 -3.27
CA VAL A 45 5.78 -2.02 -4.27
C VAL A 45 4.65 -1.24 -3.59
N ALA A 46 3.97 -1.85 -2.63
CA ALA A 46 2.87 -1.22 -1.90
C ALA A 46 3.32 0.02 -1.12
N LEU A 47 4.47 -0.05 -0.44
CA LEU A 47 5.06 1.11 0.26
C LEU A 47 5.42 2.24 -0.70
N SER A 48 5.96 1.93 -1.87
CA SER A 48 6.27 2.92 -2.89
C SER A 48 5.01 3.63 -3.41
N ALA A 49 3.92 2.88 -3.65
CA ALA A 49 2.65 3.45 -4.07
C ALA A 49 2.09 4.47 -3.04
N VAL A 50 2.12 4.12 -1.75
CA VAL A 50 1.67 5.02 -0.67
C VAL A 50 2.55 6.27 -0.58
N ARG A 51 3.87 6.14 -0.76
CA ARG A 51 4.80 7.29 -0.77
C ARG A 51 4.55 8.23 -1.94
N MET A 52 4.30 7.68 -3.13
CA MET A 52 3.97 8.48 -4.32
C MET A 52 2.68 9.26 -4.13
N GLN A 53 1.62 8.61 -3.63
CA GLN A 53 0.36 9.30 -3.34
C GLN A 53 0.55 10.45 -2.34
N SER A 54 1.33 10.20 -1.29
CA SER A 54 1.63 11.20 -0.26
C SER A 54 2.42 12.39 -0.82
N ALA A 55 3.31 12.16 -1.78
CA ALA A 55 4.08 13.22 -2.44
C ALA A 55 3.19 14.06 -3.37
N MET A 56 2.27 13.43 -4.11
CA MET A 56 1.32 14.15 -4.97
C MET A 56 0.40 15.06 -4.17
N HIS A 57 -0.13 14.60 -3.03
CA HIS A 57 -1.01 15.41 -2.18
C HIS A 57 -0.27 16.49 -1.35
N LYS A 58 1.05 16.40 -1.21
CA LYS A 58 1.87 17.42 -0.55
C LYS A 58 2.29 18.56 -1.47
N THR A 59 2.10 18.41 -2.78
CA THR A 59 2.46 19.44 -3.75
C THR A 59 1.24 20.33 -3.96
N PRO A 60 1.18 21.55 -3.39
CA PRO A 60 0.14 22.49 -3.79
C PRO A 60 0.32 22.76 -5.28
N VAL A 61 -0.71 22.47 -6.06
CA VAL A 61 -0.79 22.92 -7.44
C VAL A 61 -0.85 24.45 -7.38
N LEU A 62 0.27 25.10 -7.71
CA LEU A 62 0.37 26.55 -7.93
C LEU A 62 -0.21 26.91 -9.29
#